data_AF-A0A7I8CRW1-F1
#
_entry.id   AF-A0A7I8CRW1-F1
#
_cell.length_a   1.000
_cell.length_b   1.000
_cell.length_c   1.000
_cell.angle_alpha   90.00
_cell.angle_beta   90.00
_cell.angle_gamma   90.00
#
_symmetry.space_group_name_H-M   'P 1'
#
loop_
_entity.id
_entity.type
_entity.pdbx_description
1 polymer ?
#
loop_
_entity_poly.entity_id
_entity_poly.type
_entity_poly.pdbx_seq_one_letter_code
_entity_poly.pdbx_strand_id
1 'polypeptide(L)'
;MRDSLLDLRLIQRAYAHNAWTASTPHGHAMIESILLVAARVSTFEGQRLLTNASGFFFERDERLFLVTSRHVVIDEPSKHFPDRLEIELHVDPDNMAGSTGFSIPLYRNGKSIWRQGLDTAGEIDVAVIELEQSALPRRMAYRAFTPAHLHGSLDQVEVGTSLLVVGFPLGFHDTLHHLPVVRQAVIASSFGMRFQGKGYFLTDARTHRGTSGAPVVKRVAGGKPALGDLPWMLLGVHSARLDVGSRDVELDEALGLNCAWYADILLTLTEGSSLASSMPATPDR
;
A
#
# COMPACT_ATOMS: atom_id res chain seq x y z
N MET A 1 35.43 29.20 1.65
CA MET A 1 34.72 30.47 1.93
C MET A 1 33.33 30.06 2.41
N ARG A 2 32.87 30.67 3.51
CA ARG A 2 31.98 30.13 4.56
C ARG A 2 30.62 29.52 4.15
N ASP A 3 30.22 28.58 5.00
CA ASP A 3 28.90 28.01 5.24
C ASP A 3 27.71 28.99 5.09
N SER A 4 26.60 28.49 4.56
CA SER A 4 25.27 28.93 4.99
C SER A 4 24.37 27.70 5.21
N LEU A 5 24.51 27.11 6.39
CA LEU A 5 23.41 26.39 7.04
C LEU A 5 22.29 27.42 7.25
N LEU A 6 21.23 27.30 6.46
CA LEU A 6 19.96 27.96 6.75
C LEU A 6 19.48 27.44 8.11
N ASP A 7 19.57 28.30 9.11
CA ASP A 7 19.18 28.03 10.49
C ASP A 7 17.67 27.75 10.55
N LEU A 8 17.32 26.46 10.61
CA LEU A 8 15.95 25.94 10.76
C LEU A 8 15.23 26.53 12.00
N ARG A 9 15.96 27.11 12.95
CA ARG A 9 15.39 27.79 14.13
C ARG A 9 14.82 29.18 13.81
N LEU A 10 15.28 29.83 12.72
CA LEU A 10 14.73 31.14 12.30
C LEU A 10 13.38 31.00 11.61
N ILE A 11 13.15 29.91 10.87
CA ILE A 11 11.85 29.64 10.22
C ILE A 11 10.78 29.33 11.28
N GLN A 12 11.13 28.66 12.38
CA GLN A 12 10.20 28.36 13.48
C GLN A 12 9.74 29.61 14.26
N ARG A 13 10.51 30.70 14.27
CA ARG A 13 10.10 31.95 14.97
C ARG A 13 9.22 32.87 14.12
N ALA A 14 9.32 32.82 12.79
CA ALA A 14 8.51 33.66 11.91
C ALA A 14 7.06 33.16 11.72
N TYR A 15 6.79 31.89 11.99
CA TYR A 15 5.43 31.33 11.93
C TYR A 15 4.60 31.51 13.20
N ALA A 16 5.18 32.01 14.30
CA ALA A 16 4.48 32.15 15.58
C ALA A 16 3.51 33.36 15.64
N HIS A 17 3.44 34.21 14.62
CA HIS A 17 2.67 35.47 14.68
C HIS A 17 1.73 35.78 13.52
N ASN A 18 1.52 34.87 12.56
CA ASN A 18 0.46 35.00 11.57
C ASN A 18 -0.31 33.67 11.44
N ALA A 19 -0.98 33.29 12.53
CA ALA A 19 -2.07 32.34 12.45
C ALA A 19 -3.19 33.01 11.64
N TRP A 20 -3.27 32.67 10.35
CA TRP A 20 -4.48 32.88 9.56
C TRP A 20 -5.58 32.02 10.18
N THR A 21 -6.32 32.60 11.13
CA THR A 21 -7.60 32.07 11.57
C THR A 21 -8.61 32.28 10.44
N ALA A 22 -8.60 31.36 9.46
CA ALA A 22 -9.75 31.15 8.62
C ALA A 22 -10.85 30.55 9.51
N SER A 23 -11.71 31.42 10.02
CA SER A 23 -12.93 31.05 10.72
C SER A 23 -13.96 30.62 9.68
N THR A 24 -13.93 29.35 9.30
CA THR A 24 -15.07 28.70 8.66
C THR A 24 -16.02 28.20 9.75
N PRO A 25 -17.28 28.65 9.79
CA PRO A 25 -18.26 28.10 10.70
C PRO A 25 -18.69 26.72 10.15
N HIS A 26 -18.21 25.66 10.81
CA HIS A 26 -18.29 24.23 10.46
C HIS A 26 -17.21 23.77 9.46
N GLY A 27 -16.28 22.92 9.90
CA GLY A 27 -15.43 22.17 8.98
C GLY A 27 -14.11 21.73 9.59
N HIS A 28 -14.09 20.52 10.15
CA HIS A 28 -12.85 19.74 10.17
C HIS A 28 -12.24 19.79 8.76
N ALA A 29 -10.95 20.07 8.62
CA ALA A 29 -10.28 19.85 7.35
C ALA A 29 -10.46 18.37 7.00
N MET A 30 -11.33 18.07 6.03
CA MET A 30 -11.63 16.69 5.67
C MET A 30 -10.42 16.13 4.93
N ILE A 31 -9.70 15.23 5.59
CA ILE A 31 -8.64 14.44 4.97
C ILE A 31 -9.25 13.64 3.83
N GLU A 32 -8.62 13.63 2.67
CA GLU A 32 -9.07 12.82 1.56
C GLU A 32 -9.06 11.34 1.96
N SER A 33 -10.23 10.68 1.88
CA SER A 33 -10.43 9.29 2.31
C SER A 33 -9.43 8.30 1.71
N ILE A 34 -8.92 8.59 0.51
CA ILE A 34 -7.90 7.77 -0.15
C ILE A 34 -6.57 7.74 0.60
N LEU A 35 -6.24 8.78 1.37
CA LEU A 35 -5.01 8.78 2.18
C LEU A 35 -5.13 7.87 3.40
N LEU A 36 -6.36 7.58 3.84
CA LEU A 36 -6.65 6.74 4.99
C LEU A 36 -6.73 5.24 4.66
N VAL A 37 -6.55 4.85 3.39
CA VAL A 37 -6.53 3.43 3.02
C VAL A 37 -5.15 2.80 3.16
N ALA A 38 -4.09 3.60 3.04
CA ALA A 38 -2.73 3.10 2.94
C ALA A 38 -2.08 3.00 4.33
N ALA A 39 -1.40 1.89 4.56
CA ALA A 39 -0.63 1.65 5.76
C ALA A 39 0.87 1.69 5.43
N ARG A 40 1.64 2.37 6.27
CA ARG A 40 3.11 2.28 6.22
C ARG A 40 3.51 0.94 6.81
N VAL A 41 4.29 0.16 6.07
CA VAL A 41 4.74 -1.17 6.50
C VAL A 41 6.24 -1.15 6.77
N SER A 42 6.66 -1.69 7.90
CA SER A 42 8.07 -1.94 8.22
C SER A 42 8.25 -3.42 8.59
N THR A 43 9.29 -4.05 8.06
CA THR A 43 9.58 -5.48 8.28
C THR A 43 10.76 -5.63 9.24
N PHE A 44 10.73 -6.64 10.12
CA PHE A 44 11.78 -6.84 11.12
C PHE A 44 12.24 -8.30 11.22
N GLU A 45 13.48 -8.49 11.67
CA GLU A 45 14.03 -9.75 12.20
C GLU A 45 14.57 -9.46 13.62
N GLY A 46 13.94 -10.01 14.65
CA GLY A 46 14.21 -9.60 16.04
C GLY A 46 14.04 -8.08 16.17
N GLN A 47 15.01 -7.37 16.71
CA GLN A 47 14.94 -5.89 16.81
C GLN A 47 15.47 -5.17 15.54
N ARG A 48 15.93 -5.92 14.52
CA ARG A 48 16.56 -5.36 13.33
C ARG A 48 15.51 -4.99 12.29
N LEU A 49 15.43 -3.70 11.94
CA LEU A 49 14.66 -3.23 10.79
C LEU A 49 15.31 -3.76 9.49
N LEU A 50 14.50 -4.33 8.60
CA LEU A 50 14.96 -4.86 7.31
C LEU A 50 14.67 -3.89 6.15
N THR A 51 13.38 -3.68 5.85
CA THR A 51 12.90 -2.77 4.80
C THR A 51 11.61 -2.08 5.22
N ASN A 52 11.31 -0.99 4.52
CA ASN A 52 9.99 -0.38 4.50
C ASN A 52 9.24 -0.77 3.22
N ALA A 53 7.92 -0.72 3.29
CA ALA A 53 6.99 -1.01 2.22
C ALA A 53 5.68 -0.25 2.43
N SER A 54 4.74 -0.47 1.54
CA SER A 54 3.37 0.01 1.65
C SER A 54 2.42 -1.18 1.80
N GLY A 55 1.24 -0.90 2.33
CA GLY A 55 0.12 -1.81 2.30
C GLY A 55 -1.17 -1.01 2.30
N PHE A 56 -2.30 -1.70 2.30
CA PHE A 56 -3.61 -1.06 2.45
C PHE A 56 -4.62 -1.99 3.10
N PHE A 57 -5.73 -1.40 3.56
CA PHE A 57 -6.79 -2.13 4.19
C PHE A 57 -7.83 -2.63 3.19
N PHE A 58 -8.22 -3.90 3.34
CA PHE A 58 -9.35 -4.50 2.64
C PHE A 58 -10.30 -5.13 3.66
N GLU A 59 -11.60 -4.88 3.53
CA GLU A 59 -12.62 -5.39 4.42
C GLU A 59 -13.60 -6.28 3.66
N ARG A 60 -13.90 -7.45 4.24
CA ARG A 60 -14.85 -8.40 3.70
C ARG A 60 -15.45 -9.26 4.81
N ASP A 61 -16.76 -9.41 4.79
CA ASP A 61 -17.52 -10.22 5.76
C ASP A 61 -17.15 -9.84 7.21
N GLU A 62 -17.14 -8.54 7.52
CA GLU A 62 -16.77 -7.96 8.83
C GLU A 62 -15.34 -8.25 9.29
N ARG A 63 -14.46 -8.73 8.39
CA ARG A 63 -13.05 -8.99 8.68
C ARG A 63 -12.18 -7.95 8.01
N LEU A 64 -11.20 -7.45 8.75
CA LEU A 64 -10.22 -6.50 8.26
C LEU A 64 -8.92 -7.21 7.90
N PHE A 65 -8.40 -6.90 6.71
CA PHE A 65 -7.18 -7.45 6.19
C PHE A 65 -6.18 -6.34 5.85
N LEU A 66 -4.90 -6.60 6.13
CA LEU A 66 -3.78 -5.87 5.57
C LEU A 66 -3.34 -6.56 4.27
N VAL A 67 -3.32 -5.81 3.18
CA VAL A 67 -2.81 -6.25 1.87
C VAL A 67 -1.45 -5.63 1.63
N THR A 68 -0.48 -6.41 1.14
CA THR A 68 0.83 -5.95 0.70
C THR A 68 1.38 -6.88 -0.40
N SER A 69 2.59 -6.65 -0.91
CA SER A 69 3.25 -7.57 -1.84
C SER A 69 3.82 -8.79 -1.11
N ARG A 70 3.86 -9.97 -1.77
CA ARG A 70 4.45 -11.19 -1.19
C ARG A 70 5.91 -10.96 -0.82
N HIS A 71 6.68 -10.31 -1.69
CA HIS A 71 8.11 -10.06 -1.47
C HIS A 71 8.39 -9.13 -0.26
N VAL A 72 7.37 -8.48 0.32
CA VAL A 72 7.51 -7.73 1.57
C VAL A 72 7.56 -8.67 2.78
N VAL A 73 6.81 -9.78 2.74
CA VAL A 73 6.72 -10.75 3.85
C VAL A 73 7.67 -11.93 3.67
N ILE A 74 8.05 -12.27 2.44
CA ILE A 74 9.07 -13.27 2.13
C ILE A 74 9.61 -13.07 0.72
N ASP A 75 10.94 -12.98 0.58
CA ASP A 75 11.63 -12.91 -0.71
C ASP A 75 12.94 -13.70 -0.67
N GLU A 76 12.85 -14.96 -1.14
CA GLU A 76 13.95 -15.93 -1.11
C GLU A 76 15.16 -15.47 -1.96
N PRO A 77 14.98 -14.97 -3.20
CA PRO A 77 16.07 -14.41 -4.00
C PRO A 77 16.91 -13.34 -3.30
N SER A 78 16.27 -12.38 -2.59
CA SER A 78 16.98 -11.31 -1.88
C SER A 78 17.39 -11.69 -0.45
N LYS A 79 17.03 -12.89 0.01
CA LYS A 79 17.22 -13.38 1.38
C LYS A 79 16.52 -12.51 2.43
N HIS A 80 15.31 -12.07 2.12
CA HIS A 80 14.48 -11.27 3.01
C HIS A 80 13.44 -12.14 3.72
N PHE A 81 13.63 -12.35 5.02
CA PHE A 81 12.86 -13.27 5.86
C PHE A 81 12.45 -12.61 7.20
N PRO A 82 11.55 -11.62 7.20
CA PRO A 82 11.11 -10.98 8.42
C PRO A 82 10.32 -11.93 9.32
N ASP A 83 10.49 -11.81 10.64
CA ASP A 83 9.67 -12.51 11.64
C ASP A 83 8.37 -11.76 11.99
N ARG A 84 8.33 -10.45 11.72
CA ARG A 84 7.14 -9.61 11.91
C ARG A 84 7.09 -8.43 10.94
N LEU A 85 5.88 -7.88 10.83
CA LEU A 85 5.62 -6.54 10.31
C LEU A 85 5.22 -5.60 11.44
N GLU A 86 5.44 -4.31 11.22
CA GLU A 86 4.79 -3.24 11.96
C GLU A 86 4.06 -2.35 10.96
N ILE A 87 2.81 -2.02 11.28
CA ILE A 87 2.04 -0.99 10.56
C ILE A 87 1.79 0.20 11.46
N GLU A 88 1.78 1.39 10.86
CA GLU A 88 1.43 2.62 11.55
C GLU A 88 -0.08 2.89 11.44
N LEU A 89 -0.72 3.16 12.59
CA LEU A 89 -2.17 3.36 12.71
C LEU A 89 -2.47 4.71 13.34
N HIS A 90 -3.26 5.55 12.67
CA HIS A 90 -3.83 6.76 13.25
C HIS A 90 -4.86 6.40 14.33
N VAL A 91 -4.70 6.90 15.55
CA VAL A 91 -5.53 6.53 16.73
C VAL A 91 -6.52 7.60 17.18
N ASP A 92 -6.52 8.74 16.51
CA ASP A 92 -7.42 9.84 16.80
C ASP A 92 -7.98 10.45 15.51
N PRO A 93 -9.26 10.23 15.15
CA PRO A 93 -9.84 10.75 13.90
C PRO A 93 -9.88 12.28 13.86
N ASP A 94 -9.78 12.94 15.02
CA ASP A 94 -9.77 14.40 15.14
C ASP A 94 -8.35 14.97 15.12
N ASN A 95 -7.31 14.13 15.18
CA ASN A 95 -5.90 14.52 15.23
C ASN A 95 -4.99 13.48 14.54
N MET A 96 -4.66 13.73 13.27
CA MET A 96 -3.79 12.82 12.49
C MET A 96 -2.34 12.78 12.95
N ALA A 97 -1.91 13.65 13.87
CA ALA A 97 -0.59 13.51 14.49
C ALA A 97 -0.55 12.38 15.54
N GLY A 98 -1.71 11.88 15.98
CA GLY A 98 -1.79 10.74 16.87
C GLY A 98 -1.70 9.43 16.10
N SER A 99 -0.52 8.80 16.07
CA SER A 99 -0.31 7.46 15.52
C SER A 99 0.29 6.49 16.54
N THR A 100 0.15 5.18 16.29
CA THR A 100 0.84 4.11 17.01
C THR A 100 1.35 3.06 16.04
N GLY A 101 2.46 2.42 16.38
CA GLY A 101 2.89 1.18 15.74
C GLY A 101 2.01 0.00 16.20
N PHE A 102 1.65 -0.87 15.27
CA PHE A 102 0.95 -2.13 15.51
C PHE A 102 1.76 -3.28 14.94
N SER A 103 2.27 -4.13 15.84
CA SER A 103 3.15 -5.25 15.51
C SER A 103 2.37 -6.51 15.18
N ILE A 104 2.71 -7.14 14.06
CA ILE A 104 2.04 -8.32 13.51
C ILE A 104 3.09 -9.42 13.31
N PRO A 105 3.10 -10.50 14.12
CA PRO A 105 4.00 -11.63 13.88
C PRO A 105 3.66 -12.30 12.54
N LEU A 106 4.65 -12.61 11.71
CA LEU A 106 4.42 -13.23 10.41
C LEU A 106 4.24 -14.75 10.50
N TYR A 107 4.72 -15.36 11.58
CA TYR A 107 4.63 -16.80 11.79
C TYR A 107 3.97 -17.14 13.13
N ARG A 108 3.16 -18.20 13.13
CA ARG A 108 2.55 -18.80 14.32
C ARG A 108 2.62 -20.32 14.19
N ASN A 109 3.14 -21.00 15.21
CA ASN A 109 3.31 -22.47 15.22
C ASN A 109 4.05 -23.00 13.98
N GLY A 110 5.11 -22.30 13.56
CA GLY A 110 5.91 -22.68 12.39
C GLY A 110 5.16 -22.55 11.06
N LYS A 111 4.12 -21.74 10.98
CA LYS A 111 3.33 -21.49 9.76
C LYS A 111 3.16 -20.00 9.52
N SER A 112 3.16 -19.60 8.25
CA SER A 112 2.80 -18.24 7.85
C SER A 112 1.38 -17.90 8.30
N ILE A 113 1.18 -16.66 8.77
CA ILE A 113 -0.17 -16.13 9.02
C ILE A 113 -0.74 -15.40 7.79
N TRP A 114 0.12 -14.99 6.87
CA TRP A 114 -0.31 -14.40 5.60
C TRP A 114 -0.76 -15.49 4.63
N ARG A 115 -1.67 -15.09 3.75
CA ARG A 115 -2.19 -15.88 2.64
C ARG A 115 -1.64 -15.33 1.33
N GLN A 116 -1.28 -16.20 0.41
CA GLN A 116 -0.83 -15.86 -0.94
C GLN A 116 -1.46 -16.79 -1.98
N GLY A 117 -1.39 -16.40 -3.25
CA GLY A 117 -2.04 -17.11 -4.35
C GLY A 117 -1.07 -17.70 -5.37
N LEU A 118 -1.57 -18.67 -6.13
CA LEU A 118 -0.94 -19.22 -7.33
C LEU A 118 -1.94 -19.08 -8.48
N ASP A 119 -1.46 -18.70 -9.67
CA ASP A 119 -2.21 -18.84 -10.92
C ASP A 119 -1.45 -19.74 -11.90
N THR A 120 -1.98 -19.89 -13.11
CA THR A 120 -1.36 -20.71 -14.16
C THR A 120 0.03 -20.23 -14.59
N ALA A 121 0.38 -18.97 -14.28
CA ALA A 121 1.67 -18.37 -14.58
C ALA A 121 2.63 -18.36 -13.36
N GLY A 122 2.20 -18.89 -12.22
CA GLY A 122 3.04 -19.12 -11.04
C GLY A 122 2.57 -18.38 -9.79
N GLU A 123 3.52 -18.04 -8.91
CA GLU A 123 3.25 -17.30 -7.68
C GLU A 123 2.77 -15.88 -7.97
N ILE A 124 1.71 -15.48 -7.26
CA ILE A 124 1.20 -14.13 -7.26
C ILE A 124 1.93 -13.34 -6.18
N ASP A 125 2.50 -12.20 -6.54
CA ASP A 125 3.21 -11.32 -5.60
C ASP A 125 2.23 -10.39 -4.84
N VAL A 126 1.25 -11.01 -4.18
CA VAL A 126 0.28 -10.39 -3.27
C VAL A 126 0.14 -11.26 -2.03
N ALA A 127 0.23 -10.63 -0.86
CA ALA A 127 0.01 -11.26 0.44
C ALA A 127 -1.09 -10.52 1.21
N VAL A 128 -1.92 -11.29 1.91
CA VAL A 128 -3.01 -10.78 2.74
C VAL A 128 -2.88 -11.34 4.16
N ILE A 129 -2.95 -10.46 5.15
CA ILE A 129 -2.94 -10.81 6.58
C ILE A 129 -4.26 -10.38 7.20
N GLU A 130 -4.98 -11.30 7.81
CA GLU A 130 -6.17 -11.00 8.60
C GLU A 130 -5.75 -10.34 9.92
N LEU A 131 -6.30 -9.18 10.23
CA LEU A 131 -5.98 -8.43 11.44
C LEU A 131 -6.92 -8.84 12.58
N GLU A 132 -6.34 -9.08 13.75
CA GLU A 132 -7.07 -9.35 14.98
C GLU A 132 -7.75 -8.06 15.45
N GLN A 133 -9.02 -7.86 15.06
CA GLN A 133 -9.73 -6.61 15.33
C GLN A 133 -9.87 -6.29 16.82
N SER A 134 -9.90 -7.31 17.67
CA SER A 134 -9.93 -7.12 19.13
C SER A 134 -8.65 -6.49 19.69
N ALA A 135 -7.53 -6.58 18.95
CA ALA A 135 -6.24 -5.99 19.31
C ALA A 135 -6.01 -4.59 18.70
N LEU A 136 -6.86 -4.15 17.76
CA LEU A 136 -6.72 -2.86 17.11
C LEU A 136 -7.15 -1.70 18.03
N PRO A 137 -6.58 -0.49 17.86
CA PRO A 137 -7.04 0.70 18.57
C PRO A 137 -8.51 1.01 18.25
N ARG A 138 -9.33 1.19 19.30
CA ARG A 138 -10.79 1.42 19.14
C ARG A 138 -11.17 2.66 18.34
N ARG A 139 -10.30 3.68 18.34
CA ARG A 139 -10.52 4.96 17.65
C ARG A 139 -9.68 5.08 16.38
N MET A 140 -9.27 3.96 15.79
CA MET A 140 -8.44 3.99 14.58
C MET A 140 -9.13 4.74 13.44
N ALA A 141 -8.43 5.70 12.84
CA ALA A 141 -8.90 6.43 11.67
C ALA A 141 -8.36 5.76 10.40
N TYR A 142 -9.21 5.02 9.69
CA TYR A 142 -8.84 4.34 8.44
C TYR A 142 -10.03 4.30 7.47
N ARG A 143 -9.72 3.93 6.24
CA ARG A 143 -10.69 3.45 5.26
C ARG A 143 -10.19 2.13 4.69
N ALA A 144 -11.11 1.26 4.29
CA ALA A 144 -10.78 0.00 3.66
C ALA A 144 -11.48 -0.10 2.31
N PHE A 145 -10.79 -0.68 1.33
CA PHE A 145 -11.46 -1.18 0.15
C PHE A 145 -12.32 -2.38 0.54
N THR A 146 -13.34 -2.65 -0.25
CA THR A 146 -14.27 -3.77 -0.08
C THR A 146 -14.50 -4.39 -1.44
N PRO A 147 -15.18 -5.56 -1.54
CA PRO A 147 -15.55 -6.11 -2.84
C PRO A 147 -16.24 -5.09 -3.76
N ALA A 148 -17.04 -4.15 -3.23
CA ALA A 148 -17.68 -3.10 -4.02
C ALA A 148 -16.70 -2.21 -4.81
N HIS A 149 -15.45 -2.10 -4.36
CA HIS A 149 -14.39 -1.32 -5.00
C HIS A 149 -13.68 -2.08 -6.14
N LEU A 150 -13.94 -3.39 -6.29
CA LEU A 150 -13.38 -4.25 -7.35
C LEU A 150 -14.32 -4.41 -8.55
N HIS A 151 -15.63 -4.38 -8.33
CA HIS A 151 -16.68 -4.72 -9.31
C HIS A 151 -16.93 -3.67 -10.41
N GLY A 152 -15.89 -3.00 -10.90
CA GLY A 152 -15.99 -2.14 -12.09
C GLY A 152 -16.17 -2.97 -13.36
N SER A 153 -17.01 -2.52 -14.29
CA SER A 153 -16.96 -3.05 -15.66
C SER A 153 -15.57 -2.75 -16.23
N LEU A 154 -14.86 -3.80 -16.65
CA LEU A 154 -13.53 -3.71 -17.24
C LEU A 154 -13.52 -2.77 -18.46
N ASP A 155 -14.67 -2.60 -19.12
CA ASP A 155 -14.89 -1.70 -20.26
C ASP A 155 -14.68 -0.21 -19.91
N GLN A 156 -14.59 0.13 -18.63
CA GLN A 156 -14.30 1.50 -18.18
C GLN A 156 -12.81 1.78 -18.01
N VAL A 157 -11.93 0.81 -18.28
CA VAL A 157 -10.50 0.92 -17.98
C VAL A 157 -9.70 0.54 -19.23
N GLU A 158 -8.99 1.51 -19.78
CA GLU A 158 -8.18 1.36 -21.00
C GLU A 158 -6.78 1.93 -20.84
N VAL A 159 -5.91 1.67 -21.82
CA VAL A 159 -4.57 2.28 -21.89
C VAL A 159 -4.69 3.81 -21.82
N GLY A 160 -3.83 4.44 -21.04
CA GLY A 160 -3.86 5.90 -20.82
C GLY A 160 -4.83 6.35 -19.72
N THR A 161 -5.64 5.45 -19.16
CA THR A 161 -6.48 5.77 -17.99
C THR A 161 -5.61 6.26 -16.83
N SER A 162 -5.95 7.42 -16.26
CA SER A 162 -5.23 7.98 -15.10
C SER A 162 -5.47 7.18 -13.83
N LEU A 163 -4.37 6.90 -13.13
CA LEU A 163 -4.30 6.15 -11.90
C LEU A 163 -3.58 6.93 -10.80
N LEU A 164 -3.83 6.54 -9.55
CA LEU A 164 -2.99 6.89 -8.41
C LEU A 164 -2.36 5.63 -7.81
N VAL A 165 -1.11 5.78 -7.38
CA VAL A 165 -0.40 4.83 -6.51
C VAL A 165 -0.16 5.52 -5.18
N VAL A 166 -0.74 4.99 -4.11
CA VAL A 166 -0.81 5.65 -2.80
C VAL A 166 0.06 4.91 -1.79
N GLY A 167 1.14 5.51 -1.30
CA GLY A 167 2.04 4.77 -0.41
C GLY A 167 3.21 5.54 0.16
N PHE A 168 4.23 4.80 0.56
CA PHE A 168 5.36 5.26 1.38
C PHE A 168 6.72 4.99 0.67
N PRO A 169 6.98 5.61 -0.50
CA PRO A 169 8.23 5.44 -1.24
C PRO A 169 9.41 5.84 -0.35
N LEU A 170 10.39 4.95 -0.20
CA LEU A 170 11.55 5.10 0.67
C LEU A 170 11.20 5.39 2.13
N GLY A 171 9.96 5.10 2.55
CA GLY A 171 9.43 5.46 3.86
C GLY A 171 9.14 6.96 3.98
N PHE A 172 9.20 7.72 2.89
CA PHE A 172 8.87 9.15 2.86
C PHE A 172 7.36 9.36 3.00
N HIS A 173 6.98 10.27 3.90
CA HIS A 173 5.62 10.61 4.25
C HIS A 173 5.61 11.97 4.97
N ASP A 174 4.41 12.52 5.19
CA ASP A 174 4.25 13.64 6.12
C ASP A 174 4.55 13.16 7.54
N THR A 175 5.65 13.62 8.14
CA THR A 175 6.06 13.18 9.49
C THR A 175 5.25 13.80 10.62
N LEU A 176 4.42 14.81 10.34
CA LEU A 176 3.53 15.39 11.33
C LEU A 176 2.18 14.67 11.36
N HIS A 177 1.60 14.40 10.19
CA HIS A 177 0.27 13.78 10.09
C HIS A 177 0.31 12.31 9.70
N HIS A 178 1.49 11.74 9.48
CA HIS A 178 1.71 10.33 9.16
C HIS A 178 0.99 9.86 7.88
N LEU A 179 0.73 10.78 6.94
CA LEU A 179 -0.03 10.52 5.71
C LEU A 179 0.88 10.06 4.55
N PRO A 180 0.40 9.14 3.69
CA PRO A 180 1.15 8.66 2.53
C PRO A 180 1.37 9.78 1.51
N VAL A 181 2.30 9.56 0.59
CA VAL A 181 2.39 10.36 -0.64
C VAL A 181 1.71 9.64 -1.79
N VAL A 182 1.17 10.44 -2.71
CA VAL A 182 0.42 9.97 -3.87
C VAL A 182 1.24 10.20 -5.13
N ARG A 183 1.40 9.16 -5.94
CA ARG A 183 2.01 9.26 -7.28
C ARG A 183 0.94 9.08 -8.34
N GLN A 184 0.92 9.97 -9.32
CA GLN A 184 0.12 9.78 -10.52
C GLN A 184 0.79 8.76 -11.45
N ALA A 185 -0.04 8.01 -12.16
CA ALA A 185 0.36 7.06 -13.20
C ALA A 185 -0.71 6.99 -14.29
N VAL A 186 -0.43 6.26 -15.36
CA VAL A 186 -1.41 5.77 -16.31
C VAL A 186 -1.28 4.26 -16.48
N ILE A 187 -2.34 3.66 -17.03
CA ILE A 187 -2.29 2.29 -17.53
C ILE A 187 -1.42 2.22 -18.78
N ALA A 188 -0.40 1.37 -18.75
CA ALA A 188 0.60 1.22 -19.81
C ALA A 188 0.50 -0.10 -20.59
N SER A 189 -0.50 -0.93 -20.31
CA SER A 189 -0.83 -2.16 -21.06
C SER A 189 -2.34 -2.33 -21.16
N SER A 190 -2.81 -3.14 -22.11
CA SER A 190 -4.25 -3.46 -22.21
C SER A 190 -4.77 -4.02 -20.87
N PHE A 191 -5.76 -3.35 -20.27
CA PHE A 191 -6.33 -3.75 -18.99
C PHE A 191 -7.31 -4.90 -19.18
N GLY A 192 -7.34 -5.85 -18.25
CA GLY A 192 -8.07 -7.12 -18.40
C GLY A 192 -7.32 -8.17 -19.23
N MET A 193 -6.26 -7.77 -19.94
CA MET A 193 -5.31 -8.71 -20.54
C MET A 193 -4.12 -8.92 -19.59
N ARG A 194 -3.86 -10.18 -19.26
CA ARG A 194 -2.69 -10.57 -18.47
C ARG A 194 -1.40 -10.27 -19.24
N PHE A 195 -0.54 -9.37 -18.74
CA PHE A 195 0.71 -9.03 -19.42
C PHE A 195 1.67 -10.22 -19.37
N GLN A 196 2.17 -10.67 -20.53
CA GLN A 196 2.96 -11.90 -20.67
C GLN A 196 2.27 -13.16 -20.06
N GLY A 197 0.93 -13.17 -20.00
CA GLY A 197 0.16 -14.25 -19.40
C GLY A 197 0.17 -14.28 -17.87
N LYS A 198 0.82 -13.32 -17.20
CA LYS A 198 0.86 -13.20 -15.74
C LYS A 198 -0.29 -12.35 -15.21
N GLY A 199 -0.72 -12.61 -13.97
CA GLY A 199 -1.81 -11.90 -13.28
C GLY A 199 -1.59 -10.41 -12.96
N TYR A 200 -0.84 -9.68 -13.78
CA TYR A 200 -0.60 -8.25 -13.63
C TYR A 200 -0.79 -7.47 -14.94
N PHE A 201 -0.89 -6.15 -14.79
CA PHE A 201 -0.85 -5.15 -15.87
C PHE A 201 0.29 -4.15 -15.61
N LEU A 202 0.58 -3.30 -16.58
CA LEU A 202 1.65 -2.31 -16.50
C LEU A 202 1.13 -0.91 -16.16
N THR A 203 1.93 -0.19 -15.37
CA THR A 203 1.76 1.24 -15.04
C THR A 203 3.09 1.98 -15.19
N ASP A 204 3.06 3.28 -15.45
CA ASP A 204 4.24 4.11 -15.72
C ASP A 204 4.61 5.06 -14.56
N ALA A 205 4.12 4.79 -13.35
CA ALA A 205 4.36 5.65 -12.19
C ALA A 205 5.86 5.73 -11.86
N ARG A 206 6.35 6.93 -11.51
CA ARG A 206 7.69 7.10 -10.91
C ARG A 206 7.70 6.59 -9.47
N THR A 207 7.86 5.29 -9.30
CA THR A 207 7.89 4.60 -8.01
C THR A 207 9.31 4.40 -7.50
N HIS A 208 9.45 4.16 -6.20
CA HIS A 208 10.72 3.85 -5.55
C HIS A 208 10.55 2.63 -4.63
N ARG A 209 11.65 2.02 -4.18
CA ARG A 209 11.59 1.00 -3.11
C ARG A 209 10.73 1.53 -1.95
N GLY A 210 9.93 0.69 -1.32
CA GLY A 210 8.95 1.13 -0.33
C GLY A 210 7.53 1.36 -0.87
N THR A 211 7.37 1.47 -2.20
CA THR A 211 6.03 1.57 -2.82
C THR A 211 5.36 0.19 -2.96
N SER A 212 6.13 -0.91 -2.90
CA SER A 212 5.61 -2.27 -2.96
C SER A 212 4.45 -2.47 -1.99
N GLY A 213 3.35 -3.06 -2.47
CA GLY A 213 2.11 -3.26 -1.73
C GLY A 213 1.14 -2.08 -1.77
N ALA A 214 1.51 -0.93 -2.36
CA ALA A 214 0.61 0.22 -2.48
C ALA A 214 -0.61 -0.11 -3.38
N PRO A 215 -1.82 0.36 -3.03
CA PRO A 215 -2.99 0.23 -3.90
C PRO A 215 -2.82 1.10 -5.15
N VAL A 216 -3.21 0.53 -6.29
CA VAL A 216 -3.31 1.20 -7.58
C VAL A 216 -4.78 1.43 -7.88
N VAL A 217 -5.18 2.70 -7.93
CA VAL A 217 -6.60 3.08 -7.95
C VAL A 217 -6.95 4.01 -9.09
N LYS A 218 -8.22 3.93 -9.51
CA LYS A 218 -8.83 4.87 -10.46
C LYS A 218 -9.97 5.63 -9.77
N ARG A 219 -10.03 6.94 -9.97
CA ARG A 219 -11.16 7.76 -9.49
C ARG A 219 -12.45 7.36 -10.22
N VAL A 220 -13.54 7.18 -9.47
CA VAL A 220 -14.87 6.96 -10.05
C VAL A 220 -15.59 8.29 -10.19
N ALA A 221 -15.94 8.66 -11.43
CA ALA A 221 -16.79 9.80 -11.70
C ALA A 221 -18.27 9.47 -11.43
N GLY A 222 -19.07 10.46 -11.03
CA GLY A 222 -20.52 10.32 -10.98
C GLY A 222 -21.11 9.66 -9.73
N GLY A 223 -20.34 9.53 -8.65
CA GLY A 223 -20.85 9.17 -7.31
C GLY A 223 -21.64 7.85 -7.29
N LYS A 224 -20.95 6.70 -7.19
CA LYS A 224 -21.62 5.42 -6.94
C LYS A 224 -21.92 5.30 -5.43
N PRO A 225 -23.19 5.22 -5.00
CA PRO A 225 -23.52 5.14 -3.57
C PRO A 225 -22.84 3.97 -2.84
N ALA A 226 -22.62 2.85 -3.55
CA ALA A 226 -21.93 1.67 -3.02
C ALA A 226 -20.47 1.90 -2.63
N LEU A 227 -19.83 2.98 -3.09
CA LEU A 227 -18.45 3.34 -2.75
C LEU A 227 -18.37 4.31 -1.56
N GLY A 228 -19.51 4.77 -1.05
CA GLY A 228 -19.57 5.66 0.12
C GLY A 228 -18.66 6.88 -0.01
N ASP A 229 -17.83 7.09 1.01
CA ASP A 229 -16.86 8.18 1.07
C ASP A 229 -15.51 7.84 0.43
N LEU A 230 -15.36 6.64 -0.16
CA LEU A 230 -14.16 6.21 -0.89
C LEU A 230 -14.48 6.00 -2.38
N PRO A 231 -14.67 7.06 -3.18
CA PRO A 231 -15.10 7.00 -4.58
C PRO A 231 -13.98 6.56 -5.55
N TRP A 232 -13.40 5.39 -5.29
CA TRP A 232 -12.25 4.84 -5.99
C TRP A 232 -12.50 3.39 -6.38
N MET A 233 -12.01 2.97 -7.54
CA MET A 233 -11.89 1.56 -7.89
C MET A 233 -10.46 1.11 -7.60
N LEU A 234 -10.33 -0.02 -6.91
CA LEU A 234 -9.05 -0.68 -6.69
C LEU A 234 -8.78 -1.59 -7.88
N LEU A 235 -7.76 -1.25 -8.67
CA LEU A 235 -7.41 -2.01 -9.87
C LEU A 235 -6.31 -3.04 -9.62
N GLY A 236 -5.37 -2.71 -8.73
CA GLY A 236 -4.27 -3.61 -8.44
C GLY A 236 -3.43 -3.27 -7.23
N VAL A 237 -2.45 -4.12 -6.98
CA VAL A 237 -1.43 -3.99 -5.94
C VAL A 237 -0.09 -3.74 -6.63
N HIS A 238 0.52 -2.59 -6.36
CA HIS A 238 1.83 -2.25 -6.92
C HIS A 238 2.89 -3.23 -6.43
N SER A 239 3.69 -3.76 -7.36
CA SER A 239 4.80 -4.67 -7.08
C SER A 239 6.13 -3.97 -7.40
N ALA A 240 6.93 -4.52 -8.30
CA ALA A 240 8.24 -4.01 -8.66
C ALA A 240 8.25 -3.34 -10.04
N ARG A 241 9.36 -2.63 -10.31
CA ARG A 241 9.70 -2.16 -11.65
C ARG A 241 9.89 -3.36 -12.58
N LEU A 242 9.36 -3.27 -13.80
CA LEU A 242 9.65 -4.21 -14.85
C LEU A 242 11.06 -3.91 -15.36
N ASP A 243 12.01 -4.80 -15.10
CA ASP A 243 13.34 -4.73 -15.67
C ASP A 243 13.46 -5.68 -16.88
N VAL A 244 14.06 -5.21 -17.97
CA VAL A 244 14.38 -6.04 -19.13
C VAL A 244 15.76 -6.60 -18.88
N GLY A 245 15.84 -7.90 -18.60
CA GLY A 245 17.08 -8.56 -18.16
C GLY A 245 18.26 -8.51 -19.15
N SER A 246 18.09 -7.93 -20.34
CA SER A 246 19.13 -7.73 -21.34
C SER A 246 19.57 -6.27 -21.51
N ARG A 247 19.10 -5.33 -20.67
CA ARG A 247 19.46 -3.92 -20.81
C ARG A 247 20.86 -3.65 -20.27
N ASP A 248 21.57 -2.73 -20.92
CA ASP A 248 22.81 -2.20 -20.40
C ASP A 248 22.46 -1.16 -19.32
N VAL A 249 22.86 -1.40 -18.07
CA VAL A 249 22.47 -0.54 -16.95
C VAL A 249 23.14 0.83 -17.00
N GLU A 250 24.26 0.98 -17.72
CA GLU A 250 24.99 2.25 -17.88
C GLU A 250 24.48 3.07 -19.07
N LEU A 251 24.03 2.41 -20.14
CA LEU A 251 23.60 3.06 -21.38
C LEU A 251 22.08 3.19 -21.50
N ASP A 252 21.32 2.24 -20.95
CA ASP A 252 19.86 2.19 -21.10
C ASP A 252 19.15 2.68 -19.84
N GLU A 253 18.34 3.72 -20.00
CA GLU A 253 17.37 4.12 -18.97
C GLU A 253 16.41 2.96 -18.67
N ALA A 254 16.05 2.80 -17.39
CA ALA A 254 15.00 1.86 -17.03
C ALA A 254 13.71 2.26 -17.76
N LEU A 255 12.93 1.27 -18.20
CA LEU A 255 11.69 1.47 -18.97
C LEU A 255 10.68 2.43 -18.32
N GLY A 256 10.79 2.70 -17.02
CA GLY A 256 9.82 3.48 -16.28
C GLY A 256 8.50 2.75 -16.05
N LEU A 257 8.47 1.44 -16.32
CA LEU A 257 7.28 0.60 -16.21
C LEU A 257 7.32 -0.22 -14.91
N ASN A 258 6.13 -0.46 -14.36
CA ASN A 258 5.92 -1.20 -13.13
C ASN A 258 4.81 -2.22 -13.31
N CYS A 259 4.94 -3.34 -12.62
CA CYS A 259 3.89 -4.35 -12.53
C CYS A 259 2.90 -3.99 -11.41
N ALA A 260 1.61 -4.11 -11.70
CA ALA A 260 0.54 -4.06 -10.72
C ALA A 260 -0.32 -5.33 -10.84
N TRP A 261 -0.37 -6.13 -9.78
CA TRP A 261 -1.17 -7.37 -9.76
C TRP A 261 -2.65 -7.05 -9.67
N TYR A 262 -3.50 -7.72 -10.45
CA TYR A 262 -4.93 -7.47 -10.44
C TYR A 262 -5.51 -7.69 -9.04
N ALA A 263 -6.36 -6.77 -8.59
CA ALA A 263 -6.90 -6.78 -7.23
C ALA A 263 -8.05 -7.78 -7.00
N ASP A 264 -8.56 -8.42 -8.06
CA ASP A 264 -9.59 -9.46 -7.97
C ASP A 264 -9.10 -10.69 -7.20
N ILE A 265 -7.79 -10.96 -7.17
CA ILE A 265 -7.18 -12.01 -6.35
C ILE A 265 -7.51 -11.85 -4.86
N LEU A 266 -7.80 -10.64 -4.39
CA LEU A 266 -8.18 -10.39 -3.00
C LEU A 266 -9.48 -11.14 -2.64
N LEU A 267 -10.38 -11.36 -3.59
CA LEU A 267 -11.57 -12.18 -3.35
C LEU A 267 -11.19 -13.64 -3.07
N THR A 268 -10.19 -14.19 -3.75
CA THR A 268 -9.72 -15.55 -3.44
C THR A 268 -8.98 -15.59 -2.11
N LEU A 269 -8.09 -14.62 -1.84
CA LEU A 269 -7.23 -14.63 -0.64
C LEU A 269 -8.01 -14.36 0.65
N THR A 270 -9.13 -13.63 0.57
CA THR A 270 -9.99 -13.31 1.72
C THR A 270 -11.18 -14.26 1.88
N GLU A 271 -11.31 -15.27 1.02
CA GLU A 271 -12.37 -16.27 1.14
C GLU A 271 -12.12 -17.20 2.35
N GLY A 272 -13.20 -17.60 3.03
CA GLY A 272 -13.20 -18.62 4.10
C GLY A 272 -12.48 -18.24 5.40
N SER A 273 -12.67 -19.10 6.42
CA SER A 273 -12.01 -19.00 7.74
C SER A 273 -10.62 -19.65 7.72
N SER A 274 -9.59 -18.85 8.04
CA SER A 274 -8.27 -19.17 8.64
C SER A 274 -7.45 -20.41 8.23
N LEU A 275 -7.74 -21.12 7.13
CA LEU A 275 -6.95 -22.31 6.71
C LEU A 275 -6.50 -22.32 5.23
N ALA A 276 -6.73 -21.26 4.46
CA ALA A 276 -6.24 -21.19 3.09
C ALA A 276 -4.71 -20.99 3.08
N SER A 277 -4.00 -22.03 2.63
CA SER A 277 -2.59 -22.05 2.21
C SER A 277 -1.58 -21.44 3.19
N SER A 278 -1.53 -21.94 4.43
CA SER A 278 -0.40 -21.64 5.33
C SER A 278 0.87 -22.29 4.78
N MET A 279 1.90 -21.51 4.47
CA MET A 279 3.21 -22.05 4.12
C MET A 279 3.94 -22.48 5.40
N PRO A 280 4.65 -23.63 5.41
CA PRO A 280 5.56 -23.94 6.50
C PRO A 280 6.60 -22.83 6.63
N ALA A 281 6.96 -22.48 7.86
CA ALA A 281 8.13 -21.65 8.12
C ALA A 281 9.35 -22.29 7.44
N THR A 282 10.20 -21.47 6.84
CA THR A 282 11.46 -21.90 6.24
C THR A 282 12.21 -22.78 7.25
N PRO A 283 12.66 -24.00 6.88
CA PRO A 283 13.32 -24.89 7.82
C PRO A 283 14.62 -24.26 8.33
N ASP A 284 14.75 -24.23 9.66
CA ASP A 284 15.87 -23.78 10.50
C ASP A 284 17.04 -23.07 9.81
N ARG A 285 17.18 -21.77 10.10
CA ARG A 285 18.48 -21.07 10.17
C ARG A 285 18.51 -20.12 11.35
#